data_AF-A0A496QKA6-F1
#
_entry.id   AF-A0A496QKA6-F1
#
_cell.length_a   1.000
_cell.length_b   1.000
_cell.length_c   1.000
_cell.angle_alpha   90.00
_cell.angle_beta   90.00
_cell.angle_gamma   90.00
#
_symmetry.space_group_name_H-M   'P 1'
#
loop_
_entity.id
_entity.type
_entity.pdbx_description
1 polymer ?
#
loop_
_entity_poly.entity_id
_entity_poly.type
_entity_poly.pdbx_seq_one_letter_code
_entity_poly.pdbx_strand_id
1 'polypeptide(L)'
;MYRKLFKYLYVVILILFLAHPILAGVAPEFKITQGSGDAVNVYVENATDLGAFEIELSYDKNQIEVISIQKGELVRNSQRVFSQLGPKIDPSGKVTFGFFSFGNTAGISGSGVLADIQYSGDSSSLKILKVKATDSKGNVLQ
;
A
#
# COMPACT_ATOMS: atom_id res chain seq x y z
N MET A 1 -34.59 35.72 16.86
CA MET A 1 -33.96 34.75 17.77
C MET A 1 -33.54 33.45 17.05
N TYR A 2 -33.12 33.47 15.77
CA TYR A 2 -32.82 32.25 14.97
C TYR A 2 -31.35 32.09 14.54
N ARG A 3 -30.51 33.12 14.78
CA ARG A 3 -29.13 33.17 14.26
C ARG A 3 -28.14 32.27 15.03
N LYS A 4 -28.46 31.87 16.26
CA LYS A 4 -27.63 30.96 17.07
C LYS A 4 -27.91 29.48 16.74
N LEU A 5 -29.14 29.14 16.35
CA LEU A 5 -29.53 27.75 16.07
C LEU A 5 -28.80 27.17 14.85
N PHE A 6 -28.52 27.99 13.82
CA PHE A 6 -27.81 27.57 12.60
C PHE A 6 -26.32 27.28 12.83
N LYS A 7 -25.68 27.94 13.81
CA LYS A 7 -24.28 27.66 14.18
C LYS A 7 -24.12 26.30 14.84
N TYR A 8 -25.08 25.90 15.68
CA TYR A 8 -25.04 24.59 16.33
C TYR A 8 -25.43 23.46 15.37
N LEU A 9 -26.33 23.72 14.41
CA LEU A 9 -26.67 22.75 13.37
C LEU A 9 -25.45 22.36 12.51
N TYR A 10 -24.59 23.33 12.17
CA TYR A 10 -23.36 23.07 11.41
C TYR A 10 -22.33 22.26 12.22
N VAL A 11 -22.18 22.55 13.53
CA VAL A 11 -21.26 21.81 14.41
C VAL A 11 -21.72 20.36 14.63
N VAL A 12 -23.04 20.11 14.72
CA VAL A 12 -23.58 18.75 14.86
C VAL A 12 -23.43 17.93 13.57
N ILE A 13 -23.60 18.54 12.39
CA ILE A 13 -23.34 17.87 11.10
C ILE A 13 -21.84 17.60 10.89
N LEU A 14 -20.95 18.49 11.37
CA LEU A 14 -19.50 18.27 11.31
C LEU A 14 -19.03 17.14 12.25
N ILE A 15 -19.68 16.97 13.40
CA ILE A 15 -19.39 15.88 14.34
C ILE A 15 -20.00 14.55 13.87
N LEU A 16 -21.18 14.57 13.21
CA LEU A 16 -21.78 13.36 12.62
C LEU A 16 -21.01 12.84 11.40
N PHE A 17 -20.26 13.68 10.67
CA PHE A 17 -19.32 13.22 9.64
C PHE A 17 -18.03 12.58 10.22
N LEU A 18 -17.70 12.82 11.50
CA LEU A 18 -16.56 12.18 12.17
C LEU A 18 -16.90 10.80 12.77
N ALA A 19 -18.19 10.48 12.92
CA ALA A 19 -18.65 9.19 13.43
C ALA A 19 -19.27 8.35 12.31
N HIS A 20 -18.47 8.00 11.30
CA HIS A 20 -18.84 6.88 10.43
C HIS A 20 -18.83 5.61 11.31
N PRO A 21 -19.89 4.79 11.29
CA PRO A 21 -19.85 3.49 11.94
C PRO A 21 -18.80 2.65 11.19
N ILE A 22 -17.62 2.49 11.78
CA ILE A 22 -16.61 1.53 11.31
C ILE A 22 -17.16 0.14 11.62
N LEU A 23 -17.99 -0.40 10.72
CA LEU A 23 -18.47 -1.79 10.80
C LEU A 23 -18.33 -2.55 9.47
N ALA A 24 -17.52 -2.02 8.55
CA ALA A 24 -16.88 -2.81 7.50
C ALA A 24 -15.37 -2.60 7.67
N GLY A 25 -14.57 -3.67 7.65
CA GLY A 25 -13.12 -3.56 7.78
C GLY A 25 -12.59 -2.51 6.82
N VAL A 26 -11.75 -1.60 7.32
CA VAL A 26 -11.12 -0.57 6.48
C VAL A 26 -10.27 -1.30 5.44
N ALA A 27 -10.53 -1.05 4.15
CA ALA A 27 -9.74 -1.64 3.08
C ALA A 27 -8.27 -1.20 3.21
N PRO A 28 -7.31 -2.06 2.87
CA PRO A 28 -5.91 -1.66 2.91
C PRO A 28 -5.66 -0.52 1.92
N GLU A 29 -4.90 0.48 2.34
CA GLU A 29 -4.46 1.57 1.47
C GLU A 29 -2.97 1.44 1.17
N PHE A 30 -2.59 1.56 -0.10
CA PHE A 30 -1.22 1.42 -0.55
C PHE A 30 -0.69 2.75 -1.05
N LYS A 31 0.52 3.11 -0.62
CA LYS A 31 1.15 4.38 -0.96
C LYS A 31 2.65 4.21 -1.16
N ILE A 32 3.23 5.13 -1.92
CA ILE A 32 4.68 5.31 -1.98
C ILE A 32 5.09 6.27 -0.88
N THR A 33 6.09 5.90 -0.09
CA THR A 33 6.73 6.76 0.90
C THR A 33 8.23 6.82 0.66
N GLN A 34 8.88 7.92 1.06
CA GLN A 34 10.33 7.99 1.01
C GLN A 34 10.95 6.99 1.99
N GLY A 35 11.94 6.21 1.52
CA GLY A 35 12.77 5.33 2.34
C GLY A 35 14.07 6.01 2.77
N SER A 36 15.03 5.22 3.26
CA SER A 36 16.36 5.72 3.60
C SER A 36 17.25 5.83 2.35
N GLY A 37 17.92 6.96 2.15
CA GLY A 37 18.79 7.18 0.99
C GLY A 37 18.01 7.13 -0.32
N ASP A 38 18.58 6.49 -1.35
CA ASP A 38 17.98 6.35 -2.68
C ASP A 38 16.97 5.19 -2.75
N ALA A 39 16.11 5.07 -1.73
CA ALA A 39 15.07 4.07 -1.64
C ALA A 39 13.69 4.71 -1.49
N VAL A 40 12.70 4.15 -2.18
CA VAL A 40 11.28 4.41 -1.91
C VAL A 40 10.62 3.12 -1.45
N ASN A 41 9.61 3.27 -0.62
CA ASN A 41 8.93 2.17 0.01
C ASN A 41 7.52 2.07 -0.53
N VAL A 42 7.06 0.84 -0.77
CA VAL A 42 5.63 0.56 -0.79
C VAL A 42 5.18 0.38 0.65
N TYR A 43 4.34 1.30 1.12
CA TYR A 43 3.73 1.26 2.43
C TYR A 43 2.26 0.86 2.33
N VAL A 44 1.79 0.04 3.26
CA VAL A 44 0.37 -0.31 3.41
C VAL A 44 -0.18 0.25 4.72
N GLU A 45 -1.39 0.77 4.71
CA GLU A 45 -2.18 1.11 5.89
C GLU A 45 -3.34 0.14 6.05
N ASN A 46 -3.65 -0.19 7.31
CA ASN A 46 -4.83 -0.98 7.68
C ASN A 46 -4.91 -2.35 6.98
N ALA A 47 -3.77 -2.99 6.71
CA ALA A 47 -3.77 -4.36 6.21
C ALA A 47 -4.48 -5.28 7.20
N THR A 48 -5.34 -6.15 6.68
CA THR A 48 -6.05 -7.16 7.46
C THR A 48 -5.86 -8.50 6.76
N ASP A 49 -5.15 -9.41 7.40
CA ASP A 49 -4.86 -10.77 6.90
C ASP A 49 -4.20 -10.82 5.50
N LEU A 50 -3.40 -9.82 5.12
CA LEU A 50 -2.77 -9.74 3.79
C LEU A 50 -1.85 -10.95 3.51
N GLY A 51 -2.25 -11.78 2.56
CA GLY A 51 -1.57 -13.04 2.20
C GLY A 51 -0.77 -12.98 0.90
N ALA A 52 -1.17 -12.12 -0.03
CA ALA A 52 -0.45 -11.84 -1.26
C ALA A 52 -0.76 -10.43 -1.80
N PHE A 53 0.18 -9.85 -2.53
CA PHE A 53 -0.02 -8.60 -3.26
C PHE A 53 0.82 -8.55 -4.54
N GLU A 54 0.30 -7.87 -5.56
CA GLU A 54 0.97 -7.50 -6.80
C GLU A 54 0.79 -5.99 -7.01
N ILE A 55 1.87 -5.31 -7.37
CA ILE A 55 1.92 -3.86 -7.55
C ILE A 55 2.51 -3.57 -8.92
N GLU A 56 1.81 -2.72 -9.67
CA GLU A 56 2.32 -2.08 -10.87
C GLU A 56 2.63 -0.62 -10.56
N LEU A 57 3.87 -0.22 -10.79
CA LEU A 57 4.33 1.16 -10.67
C LEU A 57 4.59 1.73 -12.06
N SER A 58 4.34 3.03 -12.22
CA SER A 58 4.84 3.83 -13.34
C SER A 58 5.92 4.81 -12.88
N TYR A 59 6.85 5.11 -13.77
CA TYR A 59 7.89 6.12 -13.59
C TYR A 59 8.33 6.68 -14.95
N ASP A 60 8.98 7.85 -14.93
CA ASP A 60 9.70 8.35 -16.12
C ASP A 60 11.05 7.62 -16.22
N LYS A 61 11.17 6.73 -17.20
CA LYS A 61 12.39 5.93 -17.44
C LYS A 61 13.64 6.76 -17.77
N ASN A 62 13.48 8.03 -18.14
CA ASN A 62 14.62 8.91 -18.40
C ASN A 62 15.11 9.59 -17.11
N GLN A 63 14.33 9.51 -16.02
CA GLN A 63 14.63 10.11 -14.72
C GLN A 63 14.91 9.07 -13.63
N ILE A 64 14.42 7.84 -13.79
CA ILE A 64 14.57 6.76 -12.80
C ILE A 64 15.10 5.50 -13.46
N GLU A 65 16.10 4.90 -12.82
CA GLU A 65 16.50 3.50 -13.02
C GLU A 65 16.15 2.68 -11.77
N VAL A 66 15.34 1.63 -11.94
CA VAL A 66 15.00 0.71 -10.84
C VAL A 66 16.12 -0.32 -10.69
N ILE A 67 16.78 -0.33 -9.54
CA ILE A 67 17.95 -1.18 -9.27
C ILE A 67 17.52 -2.51 -8.66
N SER A 68 16.69 -2.48 -7.61
CA SER A 68 16.22 -3.70 -6.96
C SER A 68 14.91 -3.48 -6.20
N ILE A 69 14.17 -4.58 -5.98
CA ILE A 69 12.96 -4.60 -5.16
C ILE A 69 13.11 -5.71 -4.13
N GLN A 70 13.02 -5.36 -2.86
CA GLN A 70 13.29 -6.24 -1.72
C GLN A 70 12.11 -6.28 -0.75
N LYS A 71 12.11 -7.27 0.14
CA LYS A 71 11.09 -7.42 1.18
C LYS A 71 11.18 -6.29 2.21
N GLY A 72 10.09 -5.55 2.34
CA GLY A 72 9.91 -4.58 3.43
C GLY A 72 9.80 -5.27 4.79
N GLU A 73 9.83 -4.46 5.84
CA GLU A 73 9.81 -4.91 7.23
C GLU A 73 8.64 -5.86 7.54
N LEU A 74 7.41 -5.53 7.11
CA LEU A 74 6.24 -6.37 7.39
C LEU A 74 6.34 -7.76 6.74
N VAL A 75 6.93 -7.82 5.55
CA VAL A 75 7.10 -9.09 4.82
C VAL A 75 8.23 -9.91 5.45
N ARG A 76 9.32 -9.26 5.90
CA ARG A 76 10.43 -9.93 6.60
C ARG A 76 10.04 -10.47 7.98
N ASN A 77 9.22 -9.74 8.71
CA ASN A 77 8.79 -10.08 10.08
C ASN A 77 7.51 -10.93 10.11
N SER A 78 6.94 -11.26 8.94
CA SER A 78 5.75 -12.09 8.87
C SER A 78 6.05 -13.51 9.37
N GLN A 79 5.04 -14.13 9.99
CA GLN A 79 5.06 -15.56 10.30
C GLN A 79 4.84 -16.44 9.05
N ARG A 80 4.53 -15.83 7.90
CA ARG A 80 4.41 -16.51 6.61
C ARG A 80 5.71 -16.36 5.82
N VAL A 81 6.07 -17.41 5.10
CA VAL A 81 7.20 -17.35 4.15
C VAL A 81 6.70 -16.78 2.83
N PHE A 82 7.09 -15.55 2.54
CA PHE A 82 6.77 -14.90 1.27
C PHE A 82 7.83 -15.20 0.20
N SER A 83 7.35 -15.56 -0.98
CA SER A 83 8.14 -15.63 -2.22
C SER A 83 7.86 -14.41 -3.07
N GLN A 84 8.89 -13.93 -3.77
CA GLN A 84 8.79 -12.79 -4.67
C GLN A 84 8.49 -13.27 -6.09
N LEU A 85 7.66 -12.53 -6.81
CA LEU A 85 7.42 -12.67 -8.24
C LEU A 85 7.83 -11.38 -8.96
N GLY A 86 8.59 -11.51 -10.05
CA GLY A 86 9.19 -10.37 -10.76
C GLY A 86 10.49 -9.88 -10.09
N PRO A 87 10.94 -8.64 -10.37
CA PRO A 87 10.21 -7.62 -11.13
C PRO A 87 10.17 -7.89 -12.64
N LYS A 88 9.07 -7.50 -13.28
CA LYS A 88 8.96 -7.35 -14.74
C LYS A 88 9.02 -5.86 -15.06
N ILE A 89 10.06 -5.43 -15.76
CA ILE A 89 10.25 -4.05 -16.19
C ILE A 89 9.79 -3.93 -17.65
N ASP A 90 8.92 -2.97 -17.92
CA ASP A 90 8.43 -2.64 -19.25
C ASP A 90 9.22 -1.44 -19.83
N PRO A 91 9.61 -1.47 -21.12
CA PRO A 91 10.30 -0.35 -21.77
C PRO A 91 9.56 0.99 -21.75
N SER A 92 8.25 0.99 -21.46
CA SER A 92 7.43 2.20 -21.30
C SER A 92 7.55 2.90 -19.95
N GLY A 93 8.39 2.41 -19.02
CA GLY A 93 8.53 2.98 -17.68
C GLY A 93 7.51 2.43 -16.69
N LYS A 94 7.29 1.12 -16.73
CA LYS A 94 6.47 0.40 -15.75
C LYS A 94 7.25 -0.72 -15.12
N VAL A 95 6.99 -0.99 -13.85
CA VAL A 95 7.52 -2.17 -13.18
C VAL A 95 6.39 -2.88 -12.42
N THR A 96 6.29 -4.19 -12.62
CA THR A 96 5.33 -5.04 -11.91
C THR A 96 6.08 -6.04 -11.05
N PHE A 97 5.72 -6.15 -9.79
CA PHE A 97 6.26 -7.14 -8.87
C PHE A 97 5.20 -7.56 -7.85
N GLY A 98 5.41 -8.69 -7.19
CA GLY A 98 4.52 -9.14 -6.14
C GLY A 98 5.21 -10.02 -5.12
N PHE A 99 4.54 -10.18 -3.99
CA PHE A 99 4.92 -11.14 -2.97
C PHE A 99 3.70 -11.99 -2.62
N PHE A 100 3.89 -13.30 -2.54
CA PHE A 100 2.84 -14.25 -2.22
C PHE A 100 3.35 -15.29 -1.22
N SER A 101 2.44 -15.90 -0.49
CA SER A 101 2.77 -16.91 0.52
C SER A 101 1.71 -17.99 0.57
N PHE A 102 2.10 -19.20 0.96
CA PHE A 102 1.21 -20.35 1.12
C PHE A 102 1.06 -20.76 2.59
N GLY A 103 0.08 -21.62 2.86
CA GLY A 103 -0.18 -22.18 4.18
C GLY A 103 -1.33 -21.50 4.92
N ASN A 104 -1.54 -21.93 6.17
CA ASN A 104 -2.74 -21.62 6.95
C ASN A 104 -2.52 -20.57 8.06
N THR A 105 -1.30 -20.05 8.23
CA THR A 105 -0.99 -19.00 9.20
C THR A 105 -1.70 -17.70 8.83
N ALA A 106 -2.11 -16.85 9.77
CA ALA A 106 -2.68 -15.55 9.41
C ALA A 106 -1.69 -14.71 8.56
N GLY A 107 -2.24 -13.94 7.63
CA GLY A 107 -1.53 -12.93 6.83
C GLY A 107 -1.12 -11.71 7.65
N ILE A 108 -0.45 -10.78 6.97
CA ILE A 108 0.05 -9.55 7.58
C ILE A 108 -1.13 -8.66 7.97
N SER A 109 -1.14 -8.18 9.21
CA SER A 109 -2.12 -7.20 9.69
C SER A 109 -1.42 -5.98 10.29
N GLY A 110 -1.99 -4.79 10.09
CA GLY A 110 -1.44 -3.52 10.52
C GLY A 110 -0.92 -2.65 9.37
N SER A 111 -0.11 -1.65 9.72
CA SER A 111 0.44 -0.68 8.77
C SER A 111 1.96 -0.73 8.78
N GLY A 112 2.60 -0.54 7.63
CA GLY A 112 4.05 -0.65 7.52
C GLY A 112 4.56 -0.85 6.09
N VAL A 113 5.87 -1.06 5.97
CA VAL A 113 6.53 -1.21 4.68
C VAL A 113 6.44 -2.66 4.19
N LEU A 114 5.93 -2.84 2.97
CA LEU A 114 5.80 -4.13 2.29
C LEU A 114 6.98 -4.42 1.36
N ALA A 115 7.50 -3.39 0.69
CA ALA A 115 8.61 -3.53 -0.24
C ALA A 115 9.51 -2.31 -0.21
N ASP A 116 10.82 -2.55 -0.27
CA ASP A 116 11.87 -1.54 -0.39
C ASP A 116 12.34 -1.54 -1.84
N ILE A 117 12.27 -0.39 -2.52
CA ILE A 117 12.64 -0.23 -3.93
C ILE A 117 13.88 0.66 -3.98
N GLN A 118 15.01 0.06 -4.35
CA GLN A 118 16.23 0.79 -4.61
C GLN A 118 16.20 1.34 -6.04
N TYR A 119 16.52 2.61 -6.20
CA TYR A 119 16.57 3.27 -7.51
C TYR A 119 17.76 4.23 -7.61
N SER A 120 18.01 4.75 -8.81
CA SER A 120 18.83 5.93 -9.04
C SER A 120 18.00 7.01 -9.73
N GLY A 121 18.32 8.28 -9.48
CA GLY A 121 17.64 9.43 -10.10
C GLY A 121 16.56 10.09 -9.23
N ASP A 122 15.54 10.69 -9.86
CA ASP A 122 14.48 11.46 -9.19
C ASP A 122 13.18 10.64 -9.06
N SER A 123 12.80 10.28 -7.83
CA SER A 123 11.61 9.49 -7.52
C SER A 123 10.27 10.23 -7.67
N SER A 124 10.27 11.53 -8.00
CA SER A 124 9.06 12.35 -8.09
C SER A 124 8.03 11.84 -9.10
N SER A 125 8.48 11.11 -10.13
CA SER A 125 7.61 10.52 -11.17
C SER A 125 6.99 9.18 -10.77
N LEU A 126 7.45 8.57 -9.67
CA LEU A 126 7.09 7.20 -9.29
C LEU A 126 5.70 7.15 -8.65
N LYS A 127 4.81 6.34 -9.22
CA LYS A 127 3.40 6.23 -8.81
C LYS A 127 2.91 4.80 -8.85
N ILE A 128 2.01 4.45 -7.94
CA ILE A 128 1.24 3.20 -8.01
C ILE A 128 0.18 3.36 -9.09
N LEU A 129 0.24 2.51 -10.12
CA LEU A 129 -0.80 2.42 -11.15
C LEU A 129 -1.88 1.42 -10.76
N LYS A 130 -1.47 0.29 -10.19
CA LYS A 130 -2.37 -0.81 -9.86
C LYS A 130 -1.88 -1.58 -8.66
N VAL A 131 -2.82 -2.01 -7.84
CA VAL A 131 -2.62 -2.97 -6.77
C VAL A 131 -3.61 -4.10 -6.98
N LYS A 132 -3.17 -5.33 -6.75
CA LYS A 132 -4.03 -6.46 -6.45
C LYS A 132 -3.59 -7.03 -5.12
N ALA A 133 -4.51 -7.27 -4.21
CA ALA A 133 -4.20 -7.84 -2.91
C ALA A 133 -5.23 -8.90 -2.52
N THR A 134 -4.77 -9.94 -1.83
CA THR A 134 -5.65 -10.97 -1.28
C THR A 134 -5.34 -11.23 0.19
N ASP A 135 -6.34 -11.72 0.91
CA ASP A 135 -6.14 -12.28 2.24
C ASP A 135 -5.36 -13.62 2.18
N SER A 136 -5.11 -14.22 3.35
CA SER A 136 -4.39 -15.50 3.47
C SER A 136 -5.12 -16.69 2.84
N LYS A 137 -6.42 -16.53 2.56
CA LYS A 137 -7.32 -17.53 1.96
C LYS A 137 -7.57 -17.29 0.48
N GLY A 138 -7.02 -16.22 -0.10
CA GLY A 138 -7.18 -15.85 -1.50
C GLY A 138 -8.42 -15.00 -1.81
N ASN A 139 -9.12 -14.48 -0.80
CA ASN A 139 -10.21 -13.52 -1.04
C ASN A 139 -9.62 -12.16 -1.40
N VAL A 140 -10.21 -11.48 -2.38
CA VAL A 140 -9.73 -10.18 -2.86
C VAL A 140 -9.93 -9.11 -1.78
N LEU A 141 -8.87 -8.35 -1.51
CA LEU A 141 -8.88 -7.15 -0.67
C LEU A 141 -8.87 -5.87 -1.51
N GLN A 142 -8.25 -5.91 -2.70
CA GLN A 142 -8.18 -4.82 -3.67
C GLN A 142 -7.87 -5.34 -5.07
#